data_AF-A0A3R7VQA3-F1
#
_entry.id   AF-A0A3R7VQA3-F1
#
_cell.length_a   1.000
_cell.length_b   1.000
_cell.length_c   1.000
_cell.angle_alpha   90.00
_cell.angle_beta   90.00
_cell.angle_gamma   90.00
#
_symmetry.space_group_name_H-M   'P 1'
#
loop_
_entity.id
_entity.type
_entity.pdbx_description
1 polymer ?
#
loop_
_entity_poly.entity_id
_entity_poly.type
_entity_poly.pdbx_seq_one_letter_code
_entity_poly.pdbx_strand_id
1 'polypeptide(L)'
;MADQTMMAYMDKVEMPGGMYRWFSGAGAPSSEKTDFRNVLVNETDESRGSAVDMMLAGGLKVAQESYGKVIDCDAPRVWRAIHVVGKSSI
;
A
#
# COMPACT_ATOMS: atom_id res chain seq x y z
N MET A 1 -10.52 12.60 -5.33
CA MET A 1 -11.78 11.87 -5.08
C MET A 1 -11.56 10.52 -4.40
N ALA A 2 -10.86 9.53 -4.97
CA ALA A 2 -10.57 8.27 -4.24
C ALA A 2 -9.40 8.39 -3.24
N ASP A 3 -8.25 8.89 -3.69
CA ASP A 3 -7.07 9.09 -2.84
C ASP A 3 -7.36 10.02 -1.66
N GLN A 4 -8.14 11.07 -1.88
CA GLN A 4 -8.56 11.99 -0.81
C GLN A 4 -9.43 11.31 0.24
N THR A 5 -10.36 10.44 -0.15
CA THR A 5 -11.19 9.68 0.81
C THR A 5 -10.32 8.76 1.65
N MET A 6 -9.39 8.03 1.01
CA MET A 6 -8.52 7.13 1.74
C MET A 6 -7.53 7.89 2.64
N MET A 7 -6.95 8.99 2.16
CA MET A 7 -6.10 9.87 2.99
C MET A 7 -6.87 10.38 4.21
N ALA A 8 -8.08 10.92 4.02
CA ALA A 8 -8.89 11.43 5.13
C ALA A 8 -9.24 10.33 6.15
N TYR A 9 -9.43 9.09 5.70
CA TYR A 9 -9.62 7.96 6.60
C TYR A 9 -8.34 7.62 7.37
N MET A 10 -7.21 7.51 6.68
CA MET A 10 -5.92 7.22 7.29
C MET A 10 -5.54 8.27 8.34
N ASP A 11 -5.76 9.55 8.05
CA ASP A 11 -5.55 10.66 8.99
C ASP A 11 -6.48 10.53 10.21
N LYS A 12 -7.77 10.25 9.99
CA LYS A 12 -8.76 10.14 11.06
C LYS A 12 -8.45 9.03 12.05
N VAL A 13 -7.94 7.89 11.58
CA VAL A 13 -7.62 6.73 12.44
C VAL A 13 -6.14 6.69 12.83
N GLU A 14 -5.38 7.74 12.49
CA GLU A 14 -3.94 7.86 12.74
C GLU A 14 -3.18 6.62 12.24
N MET A 15 -3.54 6.13 11.04
CA MET A 15 -2.95 4.93 10.46
C MET A 15 -1.47 5.18 10.15
N PRO A 16 -0.54 4.39 10.71
CA PRO A 16 0.87 4.59 10.44
C PRO A 16 1.24 4.14 9.03
N GLY A 17 2.24 4.81 8.45
CA GLY A 17 2.71 4.54 7.09
C GLY A 17 1.93 5.30 6.03
N GLY A 18 1.98 4.80 4.80
CA GLY A 18 1.33 5.44 3.66
C GLY A 18 1.01 4.46 2.55
N MET A 19 0.03 4.82 1.73
CA MET A 19 -0.25 4.07 0.51
C MET A 19 0.49 4.66 -0.69
N TYR A 20 1.11 3.80 -1.47
CA TYR A 20 1.88 4.15 -2.66
C TYR A 20 1.41 3.34 -3.86
N ARG A 21 1.63 3.87 -5.06
CA ARG A 21 1.47 3.11 -6.30
C ARG A 21 2.83 2.56 -6.72
N TRP A 22 2.98 1.25 -6.67
CA TRP A 22 4.14 0.56 -7.22
C TRP A 22 3.87 0.24 -8.69
N PHE A 23 4.65 0.84 -9.58
CA PHE A 23 4.66 0.53 -11.01
C PHE A 23 5.75 -0.50 -11.32
N SER A 24 5.37 -1.54 -12.06
CA SER A 24 6.31 -2.59 -12.47
C SER A 24 7.41 -2.01 -13.35
N GLY A 25 8.66 -2.24 -12.94
CA GLY A 25 9.87 -1.77 -13.64
C GLY A 25 10.64 -2.91 -14.30
N ALA A 26 11.91 -2.65 -14.63
CA ALA A 26 12.80 -3.68 -15.14
C ALA A 26 12.89 -4.88 -14.18
N GLY A 27 12.70 -6.09 -14.70
CA GLY A 27 12.69 -7.34 -13.92
C GLY A 27 11.31 -7.80 -13.45
N ALA A 28 10.24 -7.05 -13.73
CA ALA A 28 8.88 -7.53 -13.49
C ALA A 28 8.54 -8.73 -14.41
N PRO A 29 7.73 -9.69 -13.94
CA PRO A 29 7.36 -10.85 -14.75
C PRO A 29 6.49 -10.44 -15.94
N SER A 30 6.76 -11.02 -17.11
CA SER A 30 5.99 -10.74 -18.33
C SER A 30 4.52 -11.17 -18.25
N SER A 31 4.17 -11.99 -17.25
CA SER A 31 2.80 -12.40 -16.96
C SER A 31 2.02 -11.37 -16.14
N GLU A 32 2.65 -10.29 -15.68
CA GLU A 32 1.97 -9.24 -14.93
C GLU A 32 1.00 -8.47 -15.83
N LYS A 33 -0.27 -8.42 -15.40
CA LYS A 33 -1.36 -7.75 -16.14
C LYS A 33 -1.82 -6.45 -15.50
N THR A 34 -1.31 -6.11 -14.32
CA THR A 34 -1.70 -4.93 -13.55
C THR A 34 -0.82 -3.74 -13.94
N ASP A 35 -1.42 -2.58 -14.18
CA ASP A 35 -0.68 -1.35 -14.47
C ASP A 35 0.15 -0.87 -13.26
N PHE A 36 -0.41 -1.03 -12.06
CA PHE A 36 0.24 -0.71 -10.80
C PHE A 36 -0.37 -1.52 -9.65
N ARG A 37 0.29 -1.44 -8.50
CA ARG A 37 -0.17 -2.04 -7.24
C ARG A 37 -0.29 -0.96 -6.19
N ASN A 38 -1.43 -0.89 -5.52
CA ASN A 38 -1.53 -0.11 -4.28
C ASN A 38 -0.84 -0.89 -3.17
N VAL A 39 0.20 -0.30 -2.58
CA VAL A 39 1.00 -0.92 -1.52
C VAL A 39 0.98 -0.04 -0.29
N LEU A 40 0.76 -0.66 0.87
CA LEU A 40 0.93 -0.03 2.15
C LEU A 40 2.40 -0.14 2.56
N VAL A 41 3.05 1.00 2.78
CA VAL A 41 4.47 1.10 3.11
C VAL A 41 4.61 1.67 4.51
N ASN A 42 5.47 1.02 5.29
CA ASN A 42 5.76 1.35 6.66
C ASN A 42 7.27 1.23 6.89
N GLU A 43 7.81 2.07 7.77
CA GLU A 43 9.25 2.06 8.09
C GLU A 43 9.67 0.85 8.93
N THR A 44 8.75 0.32 9.74
CA THR A 44 9.01 -0.80 10.66
C THR A 44 7.98 -1.91 10.50
N ASP A 45 8.37 -3.15 10.80
CA ASP A 45 7.43 -4.28 10.79
C ASP A 45 6.31 -4.11 11.84
N GLU A 46 6.61 -3.46 12.97
CA GLU A 46 5.64 -3.16 14.02
C GLU A 46 4.57 -2.18 13.52
N SER A 47 4.98 -1.06 12.94
CA SER A 47 4.03 -0.09 12.38
C SER A 47 3.22 -0.69 11.22
N ARG A 48 3.83 -1.58 10.42
CA ARG A 48 3.13 -2.36 9.41
C ARG A 48 2.05 -3.26 10.03
N GLY A 49 2.36 -3.95 11.12
CA GLY A 49 1.40 -4.79 11.85
C GLY A 49 0.19 -3.98 12.29
N SER A 50 0.41 -2.86 12.98
CA SER A 50 -0.65 -1.95 13.42
C SER A 50 -1.48 -1.41 12.26
N ALA A 51 -0.84 -1.02 11.14
CA ALA A 51 -1.56 -0.52 9.98
C ALA A 51 -2.41 -1.61 9.30
N VAL A 52 -1.92 -2.86 9.24
CA VAL A 52 -2.68 -4.00 8.72
C VAL A 52 -3.89 -4.30 9.61
N ASP A 53 -3.74 -4.25 10.93
CA ASP A 53 -4.87 -4.44 11.86
C ASP A 53 -5.94 -3.36 11.66
N MET A 54 -5.55 -2.10 11.46
CA MET A 54 -6.48 -1.01 11.13
C MET A 54 -7.15 -1.19 9.76
N MET A 55 -6.43 -1.70 8.76
CA MET A 55 -7.01 -2.05 7.46
C MET A 55 -8.08 -3.15 7.61
N LEU A 56 -7.82 -4.17 8.43
CA LEU A 56 -8.79 -5.24 8.72
C LEU A 56 -9.98 -4.74 9.55
N ALA A 57 -9.77 -3.78 10.46
CA ALA A 57 -10.83 -3.20 11.30
C ALA A 57 -11.80 -2.29 10.53
N GLY A 58 -11.48 -1.88 9.30
CA GLY A 58 -12.39 -1.09 8.47
C GLY A 58 -11.75 -0.43 7.25
N GLY A 59 -10.43 -0.27 7.22
CA GLY A 59 -9.73 0.38 6.11
C GLY A 59 -9.90 -0.31 4.76
N LEU A 60 -10.01 -1.64 4.72
CA LEU A 60 -10.30 -2.40 3.50
C LEU A 60 -11.65 -2.04 2.88
N LYS A 61 -12.67 -1.78 3.71
CA LYS A 61 -13.98 -1.33 3.22
C LYS A 61 -13.88 0.04 2.56
N VAL A 62 -13.19 0.98 3.23
CA VAL A 62 -12.98 2.33 2.68
C VAL A 62 -12.15 2.28 1.38
N ALA A 63 -11.12 1.44 1.34
CA ALA A 63 -10.33 1.20 0.14
C ALA A 63 -11.20 0.64 -1.00
N GLN A 64 -12.07 -0.34 -0.72
CA GLN A 64 -12.96 -0.90 -1.73
C GLN A 64 -14.00 0.11 -2.23
N GLU A 65 -14.59 0.91 -1.33
CA GLU A 65 -15.53 1.98 -1.71
C GLU A 65 -14.86 3.07 -2.54
N SER A 66 -13.58 3.36 -2.26
CA SER A 66 -12.80 4.39 -2.94
C SER A 66 -12.27 3.91 -4.30
N TYR A 67 -11.78 2.67 -4.38
CA TYR A 67 -11.00 2.17 -5.51
C TYR A 67 -11.62 1.01 -6.28
N GLY A 68 -12.68 0.37 -5.77
CA GLY A 68 -13.18 -0.93 -6.26
C GLY A 68 -13.71 -0.96 -7.70
N LYS A 69 -13.74 0.19 -8.41
CA LYS A 69 -14.04 0.25 -9.85
C LYS A 69 -12.79 0.12 -10.74
N VAL A 70 -11.60 0.33 -10.18
CA VAL A 70 -10.33 0.43 -10.92
C VAL A 70 -9.22 -0.44 -10.32
N ILE A 71 -9.43 -0.96 -9.11
CA ILE A 71 -8.47 -1.82 -8.41
C ILE A 71 -9.21 -3.07 -7.95
N ASP A 72 -8.58 -4.21 -8.19
CA ASP A 72 -9.02 -5.51 -7.70
C ASP A 72 -8.06 -6.01 -6.60
N CYS A 73 -8.57 -6.91 -5.76
CA CYS A 73 -7.77 -7.56 -4.73
C CYS A 73 -6.74 -8.51 -5.38
N ASP A 74 -5.49 -8.35 -5.00
CA ASP A 74 -4.42 -9.29 -5.33
C ASP A 74 -4.05 -10.14 -4.11
N ALA A 75 -3.43 -11.30 -4.35
CA ALA A 75 -2.88 -12.11 -3.28
C ALA A 75 -1.88 -11.28 -2.44
N PRO A 76 -2.00 -11.28 -1.10
CA PRO A 76 -1.17 -10.44 -0.24
C PRO A 76 0.29 -10.90 -0.34
N ARG A 77 1.15 -10.00 -0.83
CA ARG A 77 2.60 -10.19 -0.89
C ARG A 77 3.27 -9.16 0.00
N VAL A 78 4.16 -9.62 0.86
CA VAL A 78 4.95 -8.75 1.75
C VAL A 78 6.35 -8.62 1.16
N TRP A 79 6.75 -7.38 0.92
CA TRP A 79 8.07 -7.04 0.41
C TRP A 79 8.84 -6.26 1.47
N ARG A 80 10.15 -6.48 1.55
CA ARG A 80 11.04 -5.68 2.39
C ARG A 80 12.10 -5.04 1.50
N ALA A 81 12.18 -3.72 1.54
CA ALA A 81 13.30 -3.00 0.96
C ALA A 81 14.37 -2.83 2.04
N ILE A 82 15.57 -3.33 1.77
CA ILE A 82 16.74 -3.16 2.66
C ILE A 82 17.73 -2.31 1.90
N HIS A 83 18.12 -1.18 2.49
CA HIS A 83 19.18 -0.35 1.93
C HIS A 83 20.54 -1.07 2.10
N VAL A 84 21.22 -1.39 0.99
CA VAL A 84 22.48 -2.14 1.01
C VAL A 84 23.71 -1.24 0.76
N VAL A 85 23.60 -0.24 -0.13
CA VAL A 85 24.69 0.69 -0.47
C VAL A 85 24.13 1.97 -1.11
N GLY A 86 24.86 3.09 -0.98
CA GLY A 86 24.48 4.40 -1.52
C GLY A 86 24.04 5.38 -0.43
N LYS A 87 23.59 6.57 -0.82
CA LYS A 87 22.88 7.48 0.10
C LYS A 87 21.41 7.10 0.09
N SER A 88 20.83 6.82 1.26
CA SER A 88 19.38 6.72 1.41
C SER A 88 18.76 8.10 1.28
N SER A 89 17.72 8.21 0.45
CA SER A 89 16.80 9.36 0.39
C SER A 89 15.42 9.02 0.95
N ILE A 90 15.27 7.81 1.51
CA ILE A 90 14.25 7.48 2.51
C ILE A 90 14.82 7.91 3.85
#